data_AF-A0A0D6N2Q1-F1
#
_entry.id   AF-A0A0D6N2Q1-F1
#
_cell.length_a   1.000
_cell.length_b   1.000
_cell.length_c   1.000
_cell.angle_alpha   90.00
_cell.angle_beta   90.00
_cell.angle_gamma   90.00
#
_symmetry.space_group_name_H-M   'P 1'
#
loop_
_entity.id
_entity.type
_entity.pdbx_description
1 polymer ?
#
loop_
_entity_poly.entity_id
_entity_poly.type
_entity_poly.pdbx_seq_one_letter_code
_entity_poly.pdbx_strand_id
1 'polypeptide(L)'
;MGLSVAVELVAQERAHKAAAAVFAGVTAAMILGVPMGSLVAEYSSWRGAFVAAALIAVGAFLAQWRLLPAVPAQSHVRLTDFKAFIRLPEARKSIVMIAAVFAAHFAAYTYLAPLIHEAGIPSEAVTVLLLAYGVIGFASNLVASRFLENNLKATLFASKISLVIPFLFLPVLVIFPKFETVLILLWAVAWGALPLCLNTWHRSIETEHSEAAAAMFTLTAQIAIAVGSSLGGVVVDHFGLKANFWMSALIVILSALYLATHRKVE
;
A
#
# COMPACT_ATOMS: atom_id res chain seq x y z
N MET A 1 14.86 0.60 -8.69
CA MET A 1 16.21 -0.01 -8.69
C MET A 1 16.19 -1.43 -9.27
N GLY A 2 15.45 -2.41 -8.70
CA GLY A 2 15.42 -3.77 -9.29
C GLY A 2 14.90 -3.84 -10.73
N LEU A 3 13.83 -3.11 -11.04
CA LEU A 3 13.24 -3.07 -12.39
C LEU A 3 14.19 -2.42 -13.43
N SER A 4 14.83 -1.30 -13.09
CA SER A 4 15.74 -0.59 -14.00
C SER A 4 16.95 -1.45 -14.35
N VAL A 5 17.56 -2.08 -13.34
CA VAL A 5 18.68 -3.02 -13.53
C VAL A 5 18.27 -4.22 -14.38
N ALA A 6 17.09 -4.80 -14.13
CA ALA A 6 16.62 -5.96 -14.91
C ALA A 6 16.42 -5.63 -16.40
N VAL A 7 15.97 -4.41 -16.72
CA VAL A 7 15.79 -3.94 -18.10
C VAL A 7 17.14 -3.65 -18.77
N GLU A 8 18.13 -3.13 -18.03
CA GLU A 8 19.47 -2.86 -18.54
C GLU A 8 20.29 -4.14 -18.82
N LEU A 9 20.01 -5.24 -18.12
CA LEU A 9 20.74 -6.51 -18.26
C LEU A 9 20.31 -7.36 -19.46
N VAL A 10 19.24 -6.99 -20.16
CA VAL A 10 18.69 -7.76 -21.29
C VAL A 10 18.73 -6.95 -22.59
N ALA A 11 18.72 -7.65 -23.73
CA ALA A 11 18.50 -7.00 -25.02
C ALA A 11 17.18 -6.20 -25.00
N GLN A 12 17.14 -5.06 -25.69
CA GLN A 12 16.00 -4.13 -25.70
C GLN A 12 14.67 -4.82 -26.06
N GLU A 13 14.72 -5.77 -26.99
CA GLU A 13 13.59 -6.62 -27.41
C GLU A 13 13.01 -7.47 -26.27
N ARG A 14 13.77 -7.76 -25.22
CA ARG A 14 13.37 -8.56 -24.06
C ARG A 14 13.10 -7.72 -22.81
N ALA A 15 13.28 -6.40 -22.87
CA ALA A 15 13.06 -5.48 -21.75
C ALA A 15 11.66 -5.66 -21.12
N HIS A 16 10.63 -5.81 -21.96
CA HIS A 16 9.26 -6.04 -21.49
C HIS A 16 9.08 -7.36 -20.72
N LYS A 17 9.80 -8.42 -21.13
CA LYS A 17 9.78 -9.73 -20.43
C LYS A 17 10.51 -9.66 -19.10
N ALA A 18 11.66 -8.98 -19.05
CA ALA A 18 12.39 -8.76 -17.81
C ALA A 18 11.56 -7.93 -16.83
N ALA A 19 10.93 -6.86 -17.30
CA ALA A 19 10.00 -6.07 -16.51
C ALA A 19 8.83 -6.90 -15.99
N ALA A 20 8.19 -7.69 -16.85
CA ALA A 20 7.08 -8.57 -16.48
C ALA A 20 7.48 -9.60 -15.41
N ALA A 21 8.68 -10.18 -15.48
CA ALA A 21 9.18 -11.11 -14.48
C ALA A 21 9.38 -10.45 -13.10
N VAL A 22 9.97 -9.25 -13.07
CA VAL A 22 10.12 -8.47 -11.82
C VAL A 22 8.75 -8.15 -11.22
N PHE A 23 7.81 -7.67 -12.04
CA PHE A 23 6.46 -7.38 -11.57
C PHE A 23 5.70 -8.63 -11.10
N ALA A 24 5.87 -9.76 -11.76
CA ALA A 24 5.28 -11.03 -11.32
C ALA A 24 5.78 -11.43 -9.92
N GLY A 25 7.08 -11.26 -9.65
CA GLY A 25 7.65 -11.48 -8.33
C GLY A 25 7.08 -10.55 -7.26
N VAL A 26 6.96 -9.25 -7.56
CA VAL A 26 6.35 -8.26 -6.64
C VAL A 26 4.89 -8.60 -6.37
N THR A 27 4.11 -8.94 -7.39
CA THR A 27 2.70 -9.34 -7.26
C THR A 27 2.57 -10.60 -6.41
N ALA A 28 3.39 -11.63 -6.67
CA ALA A 28 3.39 -12.85 -5.87
C ALA A 28 3.74 -12.55 -4.40
N ALA A 29 4.73 -11.71 -4.14
CA ALA A 29 5.10 -11.31 -2.78
C ALA A 29 3.98 -10.54 -2.07
N MET A 30 3.27 -9.64 -2.77
CA MET A 30 2.14 -8.90 -2.20
C MET A 30 0.95 -9.78 -1.84
N ILE A 31 0.64 -10.79 -2.67
CA ILE A 31 -0.52 -11.67 -2.46
C ILE A 31 -0.20 -12.79 -1.46
N LEU A 32 0.98 -13.42 -1.60
CA LEU A 32 1.35 -14.61 -0.83
C LEU A 32 2.15 -14.29 0.43
N GLY A 33 2.80 -13.13 0.51
CA GLY A 33 3.73 -12.81 1.59
C GLY A 33 3.09 -12.83 2.98
N VAL A 34 1.96 -12.13 3.15
CA VAL A 34 1.25 -12.09 4.43
C VAL A 34 0.66 -13.45 4.80
N PRO A 35 -0.10 -14.16 3.93
CA PRO A 35 -0.62 -15.49 4.25
C PRO A 35 0.47 -16.52 4.56
N MET A 36 1.55 -16.56 3.78
CA MET A 36 2.68 -17.49 4.03
C MET A 36 3.39 -17.15 5.34
N GLY A 37 3.58 -15.86 5.63
CA GLY A 37 4.15 -15.41 6.91
C GLY A 37 3.28 -15.82 8.10
N SER A 38 1.97 -15.60 8.01
CA SER A 38 1.00 -16.00 9.04
C SER A 38 0.98 -17.52 9.23
N LEU A 39 0.97 -18.30 8.16
CA LEU A 39 1.01 -19.76 8.22
C LEU A 39 2.28 -20.28 8.91
N VAL A 40 3.46 -19.76 8.53
CA VAL A 40 4.71 -20.15 9.21
C VAL A 40 4.68 -19.74 10.69
N ALA A 41 4.12 -18.58 11.01
CA ALA A 41 3.99 -18.10 12.38
C ALA A 41 3.04 -18.96 13.22
N GLU A 42 1.98 -19.50 12.62
CA GLU A 42 1.00 -20.39 13.25
C GLU A 42 1.59 -21.77 13.56
N TYR A 43 2.35 -22.37 12.64
CA TYR A 43 2.96 -23.70 12.85
C TYR A 43 4.24 -23.69 13.68
N SER A 44 4.98 -22.57 13.74
CA SER A 44 6.25 -22.49 14.46
C SER A 44 6.22 -21.44 15.56
N SER A 45 6.30 -20.19 15.18
CA SER A 45 6.15 -18.96 15.97
C SER A 45 6.45 -17.78 15.06
N TRP A 46 6.14 -16.57 15.50
CA TRP A 46 6.57 -15.34 14.81
C TRP A 46 8.08 -15.31 14.53
N ARG A 47 8.91 -15.90 15.41
CA ARG A 47 10.38 -15.98 15.22
C ARG A 47 10.74 -16.85 14.01
N GLY A 48 10.05 -17.98 13.83
CA GLY A 48 10.26 -18.88 12.70
C GLY A 48 9.93 -18.20 11.36
N ALA A 49 8.86 -17.41 11.32
CA ALA A 49 8.50 -16.62 10.14
C ALA A 49 9.61 -15.62 9.75
N PHE A 50 10.19 -14.92 10.74
CA PHE A 50 11.32 -14.00 10.48
C PHE A 50 12.59 -14.74 10.02
N VAL A 51 12.91 -15.89 10.61
CA VAL A 51 14.05 -16.70 10.17
C VAL A 51 13.86 -17.18 8.73
N ALA A 52 12.68 -17.67 8.37
CA ALA A 52 12.37 -18.09 7.01
C ALA A 52 12.52 -16.93 6.01
N ALA A 53 11.98 -15.75 6.34
CA ALA A 53 12.14 -14.55 5.51
C ALA A 53 13.62 -14.14 5.37
N ALA A 54 14.40 -14.21 6.45
CA ALA A 54 15.83 -13.92 6.42
C ALA A 54 16.61 -14.89 5.53
N LEU A 55 16.31 -16.19 5.58
CA LEU A 55 16.95 -17.19 4.73
C LEU A 55 16.65 -16.97 3.24
N ILE A 56 15.41 -16.62 2.89
CA ILE A 56 15.03 -16.27 1.52
C ILE A 56 15.80 -15.01 1.07
N ALA A 57 15.89 -13.98 1.92
CA ALA A 57 16.63 -12.76 1.60
C ALA A 57 18.13 -13.00 1.41
N VAL A 58 18.75 -13.84 2.26
CA VAL A 58 20.15 -14.25 2.11
C VAL A 58 20.35 -15.03 0.81
N GLY A 59 19.45 -15.94 0.47
CA GLY A 59 19.49 -16.68 -0.80
C GLY A 59 19.42 -15.74 -2.02
N ALA A 60 18.50 -14.78 -2.00
CA ALA A 60 18.40 -13.76 -3.05
C ALA A 60 19.68 -12.91 -3.13
N PHE A 61 20.23 -12.47 -2.00
CA PHE A 61 21.50 -11.73 -1.95
C PHE A 61 22.67 -12.53 -2.53
N LEU A 62 22.83 -13.79 -2.16
CA LEU A 62 23.90 -14.65 -2.67
C LEU A 62 23.75 -14.90 -4.18
N ALA A 63 22.52 -15.08 -4.66
CA ALA A 63 22.24 -15.20 -6.09
C ALA A 63 22.60 -13.90 -6.83
N GLN A 64 22.21 -12.73 -6.30
CA GLN A 64 22.56 -11.45 -6.89
C GLN A 64 24.07 -11.21 -6.89
N TRP A 65 24.76 -11.51 -5.79
CA TRP A 65 26.20 -11.34 -5.65
C TRP A 65 27.00 -12.19 -6.64
N ARG A 66 26.54 -13.42 -6.93
CA ARG A 66 27.22 -14.32 -7.87
C ARG A 66 26.83 -14.11 -9.33
N LEU A 67 25.58 -13.71 -9.61
CA LEU A 67 25.02 -13.72 -10.97
C LEU A 67 24.94 -12.33 -11.61
N LEU A 68 24.83 -11.24 -10.83
CA LEU A 68 24.75 -9.89 -11.41
C LEU A 68 26.16 -9.34 -11.72
N PRO A 69 26.38 -8.81 -12.93
CA PRO A 69 27.55 -8.00 -13.21
C PRO A 69 27.47 -6.64 -12.50
N ALA A 70 28.61 -5.95 -12.39
CA ALA A 70 28.63 -4.59 -11.83
C ALA A 70 27.84 -3.62 -12.71
N VAL A 71 26.81 -2.98 -12.15
CA VAL A 71 25.99 -1.96 -12.81
C VAL A 71 26.32 -0.59 -12.24
N PRO A 72 26.96 0.32 -13.00
CA PRO A 72 27.33 1.64 -12.50
C PRO A 72 26.09 2.51 -12.24
N ALA A 73 26.09 3.23 -11.11
CA ALA A 73 25.02 4.16 -10.77
C ALA A 73 25.03 5.38 -11.72
N GLN A 74 23.95 5.60 -12.46
CA GLN A 74 23.87 6.65 -13.49
C GLN A 74 23.41 8.01 -12.96
N SER A 75 22.84 8.08 -11.76
CA SER A 75 22.43 9.34 -11.11
C SER A 75 22.49 9.24 -9.58
N HIS A 76 22.87 10.34 -8.93
CA HIS A 76 22.77 10.49 -7.48
C HIS A 76 21.64 11.48 -7.17
N VAL A 77 20.56 10.99 -6.57
CA VAL A 77 19.52 11.87 -5.99
C VAL A 77 20.14 12.64 -4.83
N ARG A 78 20.10 13.97 -4.89
CA ARG A 78 20.62 14.84 -3.85
C ARG A 78 19.49 15.31 -2.93
N LEU A 79 19.82 15.64 -1.68
CA LEU A 79 18.86 16.24 -0.73
C LEU A 79 18.25 17.55 -1.25
N THR A 80 18.96 18.27 -2.11
CA THR A 80 18.47 19.47 -2.78
C THR A 80 17.27 19.19 -3.69
N ASP A 81 17.22 18.01 -4.30
CA ASP A 81 16.21 17.65 -5.30
C ASP A 81 14.86 17.38 -4.60
N PHE A 82 14.90 16.78 -3.40
CA PHE A 82 13.73 16.65 -2.53
C PHE A 82 13.21 18.03 -2.09
N LYS A 83 14.10 18.95 -1.71
CA LYS A 83 13.72 20.33 -1.34
C LYS A 83 13.09 21.08 -2.52
N ALA A 84 13.66 20.93 -3.72
CA ALA A 84 13.13 21.52 -4.94
C ALA A 84 11.72 20.99 -5.23
N PHE A 85 11.49 19.68 -5.10
CA PHE A 85 10.19 19.08 -5.31
C PHE A 85 9.14 19.56 -4.30
N ILE A 86 9.47 19.61 -2.99
CA ILE A 86 8.54 20.11 -1.94
C ILE A 86 8.13 21.58 -2.15
N ARG A 87 8.94 22.39 -2.84
CA ARG A 87 8.57 23.79 -3.12
C ARG A 87 7.36 23.89 -4.05
N LEU A 88 7.12 22.89 -4.90
CA LEU A 88 5.94 22.85 -5.77
C LEU A 88 4.66 22.75 -4.92
N PRO A 89 3.67 23.65 -5.11
CA PRO A 89 2.41 23.61 -4.37
C PRO A 89 1.67 22.27 -4.55
N GLU A 90 1.63 21.74 -5.77
CA GLU A 90 0.97 20.45 -6.06
C GLU A 90 1.69 19.26 -5.42
N ALA A 91 3.02 19.30 -5.32
CA ALA A 91 3.78 18.29 -4.59
C ALA A 91 3.37 18.23 -3.12
N ARG A 92 3.26 19.37 -2.45
CA ARG A 92 2.81 19.43 -1.04
C ARG A 92 1.42 18.84 -0.86
N LYS A 93 0.50 19.13 -1.77
CA LYS A 93 -0.87 18.59 -1.73
C LYS A 93 -0.89 17.07 -1.89
N SER A 94 -0.15 16.55 -2.87
CA SER A 94 -0.06 15.09 -3.08
C SER A 94 0.58 14.41 -1.88
N ILE A 95 1.65 14.98 -1.29
CA ILE A 95 2.31 14.46 -0.08
C ILE A 95 1.35 14.41 1.10
N VAL A 96 0.60 15.49 1.37
CA VAL A 96 -0.41 15.52 2.43
C VAL A 96 -1.48 14.45 2.19
N MET A 97 -1.89 14.25 0.94
CA MET A 97 -2.89 13.24 0.61
C MET A 97 -2.40 11.82 0.81
N ILE A 98 -1.18 11.53 0.34
CA ILE A 98 -0.52 10.23 0.55
C ILE A 98 -0.41 9.97 2.04
N ALA A 99 0.09 10.95 2.80
CA ALA A 99 0.24 10.82 4.24
C ALA A 99 -1.09 10.54 4.94
N ALA A 100 -2.15 11.29 4.64
CA ALA A 100 -3.46 11.11 5.26
C ALA A 100 -4.08 9.73 4.94
N VAL A 101 -4.07 9.32 3.67
CA VAL A 101 -4.72 8.07 3.23
C VAL A 101 -3.94 6.85 3.72
N PHE A 102 -2.61 6.86 3.61
CA PHE A 102 -1.79 5.75 4.11
C PHE A 102 -1.84 5.67 5.64
N ALA A 103 -1.73 6.80 6.35
CA ALA A 103 -1.81 6.79 7.81
C ALA A 103 -3.16 6.26 8.30
N ALA A 104 -4.27 6.72 7.73
CA ALA A 104 -5.61 6.21 8.07
C ALA A 104 -5.76 4.72 7.74
N HIS A 105 -5.29 4.31 6.57
CA HIS A 105 -5.35 2.90 6.18
C HIS A 105 -4.59 2.01 7.16
N PHE A 106 -3.34 2.33 7.44
CA PHE A 106 -2.49 1.50 8.29
C PHE A 106 -2.81 1.64 9.79
N ALA A 107 -3.41 2.76 10.21
CA ALA A 107 -4.02 2.87 11.52
C ALA A 107 -5.14 1.83 11.70
N ALA A 108 -6.01 1.61 10.71
CA ALA A 108 -7.05 0.57 10.79
C ALA A 108 -6.50 -0.84 10.51
N TYR A 109 -5.73 -1.02 9.43
CA TYR A 109 -5.28 -2.32 8.92
C TYR A 109 -4.42 -3.09 9.92
N THR A 110 -3.54 -2.39 10.63
CA THR A 110 -2.67 -2.99 11.67
C THR A 110 -3.47 -3.68 12.77
N TYR A 111 -4.67 -3.16 13.07
CA TYR A 111 -5.54 -3.66 14.13
C TYR A 111 -6.77 -4.42 13.60
N LEU A 112 -6.77 -4.76 12.31
CA LEU A 112 -7.82 -5.58 11.71
C LEU A 112 -7.87 -6.99 12.31
N ALA A 113 -6.72 -7.66 12.41
CA ALA A 113 -6.67 -9.02 12.98
C ALA A 113 -7.19 -9.08 14.43
N PRO A 114 -6.77 -8.18 15.35
CA PRO A 114 -7.40 -8.07 16.68
C PRO A 114 -8.91 -7.87 16.64
N LEU A 115 -9.44 -7.01 15.75
CA LEU A 115 -10.88 -6.77 15.62
C LEU A 115 -11.64 -8.04 15.20
N ILE A 116 -11.11 -8.77 14.23
CA ILE A 116 -11.70 -10.02 13.75
C ILE A 116 -11.64 -11.10 14.84
N HIS A 117 -10.55 -11.14 15.61
CA HIS A 117 -10.39 -12.11 16.69
C HIS A 117 -11.34 -11.85 17.86
N GLU A 118 -11.58 -10.60 18.24
CA GLU A 118 -12.61 -10.22 19.23
C GLU A 118 -14.02 -10.68 18.83
N ALA A 119 -14.29 -10.84 17.52
CA ALA A 119 -15.56 -11.32 17.00
C ALA A 119 -15.71 -12.85 17.03
N GLY A 120 -14.67 -13.58 17.47
CA GLY A 120 -14.70 -15.04 17.58
C GLY A 120 -14.43 -15.79 16.28
N ILE A 121 -13.81 -15.15 15.29
CA ILE A 121 -13.48 -15.79 14.01
C ILE A 121 -12.19 -16.62 14.15
N PRO A 122 -12.20 -17.89 13.68
CA PRO A 122 -11.02 -18.76 13.75
C PRO A 122 -9.88 -18.24 12.88
N SER A 123 -8.64 -18.41 13.34
CA SER A 123 -7.43 -17.91 12.65
C SER A 123 -7.28 -18.41 11.21
N GLU A 124 -7.72 -19.63 10.91
CA GLU A 124 -7.72 -20.19 9.55
C GLU A 124 -8.57 -19.33 8.58
N ALA A 125 -9.73 -18.85 9.03
CA ALA A 125 -10.60 -18.00 8.24
C ALA A 125 -9.96 -16.62 7.99
N VAL A 126 -9.20 -16.09 8.97
CA VAL A 126 -8.44 -14.84 8.81
C VAL A 126 -7.40 -14.97 7.71
N THR A 127 -6.64 -16.07 7.67
CA THR A 127 -5.62 -16.32 6.63
C THR A 127 -6.23 -16.37 5.24
N VAL A 128 -7.35 -17.10 5.07
CA VAL A 128 -8.08 -17.16 3.78
C VAL A 128 -8.62 -15.79 3.38
N LEU A 129 -9.14 -15.03 4.34
CA LEU A 129 -9.70 -13.70 4.08
C LEU A 129 -8.63 -12.68 3.70
N LEU A 130 -7.46 -12.72 4.33
CA LEU A 130 -6.30 -11.89 3.95
C LEU A 130 -5.73 -12.27 2.58
N LEU A 131 -5.77 -13.56 2.22
CA LEU A 131 -5.43 -14.00 0.87
C LEU A 131 -6.44 -13.43 -0.16
N ALA A 132 -7.74 -13.55 0.12
CA ALA A 132 -8.78 -12.98 -0.73
C ALA A 132 -8.66 -11.46 -0.85
N TYR A 133 -8.32 -10.78 0.25
CA TYR A 133 -8.01 -9.36 0.28
C TYR A 133 -6.87 -9.01 -0.68
N GLY A 134 -5.76 -9.75 -0.65
CA GLY A 134 -4.63 -9.55 -1.55
C GLY A 134 -5.01 -9.73 -3.02
N VAL A 135 -5.71 -10.81 -3.35
CA VAL A 135 -6.14 -11.12 -4.73
C VAL A 135 -7.12 -10.07 -5.26
N ILE A 136 -8.11 -9.69 -4.46
CA ILE A 136 -9.12 -8.70 -4.85
C ILE A 136 -8.51 -7.30 -4.95
N GLY A 137 -7.60 -6.95 -4.05
CA GLY A 137 -6.84 -5.70 -4.14
C GLY A 137 -6.02 -5.63 -5.42
N PHE A 138 -5.37 -6.73 -5.80
CA PHE A 138 -4.65 -6.82 -7.07
C PHE A 138 -5.58 -6.69 -8.29
N ALA A 139 -6.69 -7.43 -8.31
CA ALA A 139 -7.67 -7.36 -9.39
C ALA A 139 -8.27 -5.95 -9.51
N SER A 140 -8.55 -5.31 -8.38
CA SER A 140 -9.05 -3.94 -8.33
C SER A 140 -8.03 -2.94 -8.87
N ASN A 141 -6.75 -3.09 -8.56
CA ASN A 141 -5.69 -2.25 -9.11
C ASN A 141 -5.68 -2.29 -10.66
N LEU A 142 -5.78 -3.48 -11.26
CA LEU A 142 -5.86 -3.65 -12.72
C LEU A 142 -7.11 -3.03 -13.33
N VAL A 143 -8.22 -3.06 -12.62
CA VAL A 143 -9.47 -2.44 -13.06
C VAL A 143 -9.40 -0.92 -12.93
N ALA A 144 -8.86 -0.43 -11.82
CA ALA A 144 -8.69 0.99 -11.53
C ALA A 144 -7.74 1.68 -12.51
N SER A 145 -6.71 0.98 -13.01
CA SER A 145 -5.79 1.53 -14.01
C SER A 145 -6.49 1.95 -15.30
N ARG A 146 -7.59 1.28 -15.69
CA ARG A 146 -8.39 1.63 -16.87
C ARG A 146 -9.24 2.89 -16.63
N PHE A 147 -9.79 3.05 -15.43
CA PHE A 147 -10.60 4.22 -15.09
C PHE A 147 -9.76 5.47 -14.88
N LEU A 148 -8.52 5.29 -14.45
CA LEU A 148 -7.58 6.36 -14.18
C LEU A 148 -7.19 7.14 -15.44
N GLU A 149 -7.17 6.49 -16.61
CA GLU A 149 -6.94 7.14 -17.91
C GLU A 149 -8.03 8.19 -18.24
N ASN A 150 -9.25 8.00 -17.72
CA ASN A 150 -10.38 8.87 -18.02
C ASN A 150 -10.56 10.00 -17.00
N ASN A 151 -10.52 9.70 -15.70
CA ASN A 151 -10.67 10.72 -14.66
C ASN A 151 -10.03 10.33 -13.32
N LEU A 152 -8.78 10.73 -13.13
CA LEU A 152 -8.01 10.50 -11.91
C LEU A 152 -8.73 11.00 -10.64
N LYS A 153 -9.34 12.19 -10.69
CA LYS A 153 -10.00 12.80 -9.53
C LYS A 153 -11.22 12.00 -9.10
N ALA A 154 -12.06 11.61 -10.05
CA ALA A 154 -13.27 10.84 -9.81
C ALA A 154 -12.93 9.46 -9.25
N THR A 155 -11.95 8.75 -9.84
CA THR A 155 -11.50 7.45 -9.34
C THR A 155 -10.92 7.55 -7.93
N LEU A 156 -10.09 8.57 -7.66
CA LEU A 156 -9.51 8.78 -6.34
C LEU A 156 -10.59 9.11 -5.29
N PHE A 157 -11.58 9.94 -5.65
CA PHE A 157 -12.69 10.28 -4.76
C PHE A 157 -13.58 9.07 -4.48
N ALA A 158 -14.00 8.33 -5.52
CA ALA A 158 -14.81 7.13 -5.38
C ALA A 158 -14.12 6.06 -4.52
N SER A 159 -12.81 5.86 -4.71
CA SER A 159 -12.03 4.90 -3.93
C SER A 159 -11.94 5.29 -2.45
N LYS A 160 -11.83 6.58 -2.13
CA LYS A 160 -11.88 7.07 -0.74
C LYS A 160 -13.24 6.82 -0.10
N ILE A 161 -14.33 7.15 -0.80
CA ILE A 161 -15.68 6.89 -0.29
C ILE A 161 -15.89 5.39 -0.06
N SER A 162 -15.43 4.57 -0.99
CA SER A 162 -15.47 3.12 -0.85
C SER A 162 -14.65 2.60 0.34
N LEU A 163 -13.56 3.27 0.72
CA LEU A 163 -12.74 2.94 1.90
C LEU A 163 -13.40 3.37 3.22
N VAL A 164 -14.18 4.46 3.22
CA VAL A 164 -14.87 4.95 4.43
C VAL A 164 -15.91 3.94 4.93
N ILE A 165 -16.61 3.27 4.00
CA ILE A 165 -17.66 2.29 4.32
C ILE A 165 -17.14 1.19 5.28
N PRO A 166 -16.10 0.41 4.94
CA PRO A 166 -15.59 -0.61 5.86
C PRO A 166 -15.08 -0.02 7.18
N PHE A 167 -14.49 1.18 7.19
CA PHE A 167 -14.03 1.80 8.44
C PHE A 167 -15.18 2.17 9.39
N LEU A 168 -16.34 2.57 8.86
CA LEU A 168 -17.50 2.87 9.69
C LEU A 168 -18.22 1.61 10.17
N PHE A 169 -18.37 0.62 9.29
CA PHE A 169 -19.27 -0.51 9.51
C PHE A 169 -18.61 -1.77 10.08
N LEU A 170 -17.33 -2.04 9.79
CA LEU A 170 -16.63 -3.21 10.37
C LEU A 170 -16.72 -3.26 11.89
N PRO A 171 -16.37 -2.21 12.66
CA PRO A 171 -16.41 -2.27 14.13
C PRO A 171 -17.81 -2.48 14.73
N VAL A 172 -18.86 -2.36 13.92
CA VAL A 172 -20.26 -2.54 14.34
C VAL A 172 -20.82 -3.88 13.87
N LEU A 173 -20.43 -4.34 12.68
CA LEU A 173 -20.99 -5.51 12.00
C LEU A 173 -20.11 -6.76 12.05
N VAL A 174 -18.96 -6.70 12.73
CA VAL A 174 -18.01 -7.84 12.85
C VAL A 174 -18.66 -9.10 13.45
N ILE A 175 -19.75 -8.95 14.20
CA ILE A 175 -20.53 -10.07 14.77
C ILE A 175 -21.30 -10.89 13.71
N PHE A 176 -21.39 -10.39 12.46
CA PHE A 176 -22.07 -11.05 11.36
C PHE A 176 -21.06 -11.48 10.27
N PRO A 177 -20.64 -12.77 10.22
CA PRO A 177 -19.53 -13.22 9.38
C PRO A 177 -19.65 -12.87 7.89
N LYS A 178 -20.88 -12.89 7.35
CA LYS A 178 -21.15 -12.54 5.95
C LYS A 178 -20.89 -11.07 5.65
N PHE A 179 -21.30 -10.16 6.55
CA PHE A 179 -21.13 -8.72 6.34
C PHE A 179 -19.67 -8.31 6.50
N GLU A 180 -18.97 -8.88 7.49
CA GLU A 180 -17.54 -8.66 7.66
C GLU A 180 -16.74 -9.02 6.41
N THR A 181 -16.96 -10.22 5.86
CA THR A 181 -16.29 -10.67 4.64
C THR A 181 -16.50 -9.66 3.52
N VAL A 182 -17.75 -9.26 3.27
CA VAL A 182 -18.07 -8.28 2.23
C VAL A 182 -17.38 -6.94 2.46
N LEU A 183 -17.31 -6.44 3.71
CA LEU A 183 -16.66 -5.19 4.04
C LEU A 183 -15.14 -5.27 3.87
N ILE A 184 -14.50 -6.38 4.22
CA ILE A 184 -13.06 -6.59 4.03
C ILE A 184 -12.73 -6.70 2.54
N LEU A 185 -13.57 -7.36 1.75
CA LEU A 185 -13.39 -7.39 0.29
C LEU A 185 -13.63 -6.02 -0.35
N LEU A 186 -14.60 -5.24 0.14
CA LEU A 186 -14.81 -3.86 -0.30
C LEU A 186 -13.60 -2.98 0.05
N TRP A 187 -13.02 -3.18 1.24
CA TRP A 187 -11.78 -2.53 1.64
C TRP A 187 -10.64 -2.91 0.68
N ALA A 188 -10.50 -4.19 0.34
CA ALA A 188 -9.50 -4.64 -0.63
C ALA A 188 -9.65 -3.92 -1.98
N VAL A 189 -10.87 -3.79 -2.49
CA VAL A 189 -11.16 -3.04 -3.72
C VAL A 189 -10.74 -1.57 -3.58
N ALA A 190 -11.17 -0.90 -2.51
CA ALA A 190 -10.84 0.50 -2.29
C ALA A 190 -9.31 0.72 -2.20
N TRP A 191 -8.62 -0.14 -1.46
CA TRP A 191 -7.18 -0.07 -1.29
C TRP A 191 -6.40 -0.49 -2.53
N GLY A 192 -6.93 -1.38 -3.38
CA GLY A 192 -6.28 -1.72 -4.66
C GLY A 192 -6.12 -0.51 -5.58
N ALA A 193 -7.10 0.40 -5.58
CA ALA A 193 -7.08 1.60 -6.42
C ALA A 193 -6.30 2.79 -5.81
N LEU A 194 -6.37 2.98 -4.48
CA LEU A 194 -5.88 4.20 -3.83
C LEU A 194 -4.37 4.48 -4.01
N PRO A 195 -3.44 3.54 -3.72
CA PRO A 195 -2.02 3.75 -3.95
C PRO A 195 -1.68 4.03 -5.41
N LEU A 196 -2.38 3.38 -6.35
CA LEU A 196 -2.21 3.64 -7.78
C LEU A 196 -2.60 5.09 -8.10
N CYS A 197 -3.81 5.52 -7.73
CA CYS A 197 -4.28 6.88 -7.98
C CYS A 197 -3.35 7.93 -7.38
N LEU A 198 -2.93 7.73 -6.13
CA LEU A 198 -2.03 8.65 -5.44
C LEU A 198 -0.64 8.68 -6.07
N ASN A 199 -0.11 7.53 -6.50
CA ASN A 199 1.18 7.47 -7.17
C ASN A 199 1.14 8.15 -8.53
N THR A 200 0.10 7.91 -9.32
CA THR A 200 -0.06 8.56 -10.63
C THR A 200 -0.23 10.06 -10.48
N TRP A 201 -1.05 10.54 -9.54
CA TRP A 201 -1.17 11.97 -9.25
C TRP A 201 0.18 12.58 -8.83
N HIS A 202 0.92 11.90 -7.95
CA HIS A 202 2.21 12.39 -7.50
C HIS A 202 3.25 12.46 -8.62
N ARG A 203 3.20 11.51 -9.56
CA ARG A 203 4.12 11.43 -10.70
C ARG A 203 3.72 12.32 -11.89
N SER A 204 2.46 12.75 -11.97
CA SER A 204 2.01 13.67 -13.02
C SER A 204 2.45 15.12 -12.78
N ILE A 205 3.04 15.42 -11.62
CA ILE A 205 3.57 16.75 -11.29
C ILE A 205 4.84 16.99 -12.11
N GLU A 206 4.80 17.97 -13.00
CA GLU A 206 5.94 18.37 -13.83
C GLU A 206 7.13 18.79 -12.94
N THR A 207 8.26 18.09 -13.11
CA THR A 207 9.51 18.37 -12.38
C THR A 207 10.72 17.84 -13.15
N GLU A 208 11.84 18.55 -13.05
CA GLU A 208 13.15 18.10 -13.54
C GLU A 208 13.74 16.96 -12.67
N HIS A 209 13.13 16.68 -11.51
CA HIS A 209 13.63 15.72 -10.51
C HIS A 209 12.71 14.50 -10.34
N SER A 210 12.44 13.78 -11.43
CA SER A 210 11.51 12.63 -11.46
C SER A 210 11.90 11.51 -10.48
N GLU A 211 13.20 11.26 -10.29
CA GLU A 211 13.71 10.27 -9.34
C GLU A 211 13.44 10.69 -7.88
N ALA A 212 13.61 11.98 -7.57
CA ALA A 212 13.29 12.53 -6.25
C ALA A 212 11.79 12.49 -5.96
N ALA A 213 10.93 12.74 -6.95
CA ALA A 213 9.48 12.57 -6.82
C ALA A 213 9.11 11.11 -6.52
N ALA A 214 9.67 10.15 -7.25
CA ALA A 214 9.45 8.72 -6.99
C ALA A 214 9.90 8.32 -5.57
N ALA A 215 11.09 8.76 -5.14
CA ALA A 215 11.59 8.52 -3.81
C ALA A 215 10.74 9.20 -2.71
N MET A 216 10.22 10.40 -2.98
CA MET A 216 9.35 11.14 -2.07
C MET A 216 8.03 10.43 -1.81
N PHE A 217 7.42 9.83 -2.84
CA PHE A 217 6.22 9.00 -2.67
C PHE A 217 6.48 7.87 -1.68
N THR A 218 7.55 7.09 -1.91
CA THR A 218 7.92 5.97 -1.04
C THR A 218 8.23 6.43 0.37
N LEU A 219 9.03 7.49 0.53
CA LEU A 219 9.35 8.07 1.83
C LEU A 219 8.08 8.48 2.59
N THR A 220 7.19 9.22 1.94
CA THR A 220 5.93 9.69 2.53
C THR A 220 5.05 8.51 2.94
N ALA A 221 4.92 7.50 2.08
CA ALA A 221 4.15 6.30 2.38
C ALA A 221 4.71 5.55 3.60
N GLN A 222 6.03 5.34 3.68
CA GLN A 222 6.65 4.63 4.81
C GLN A 222 6.51 5.41 6.13
N ILE A 223 6.69 6.73 6.11
CA ILE A 223 6.46 7.58 7.30
C ILE A 223 4.99 7.49 7.73
N ALA A 224 4.07 7.58 6.77
CA ALA A 224 2.63 7.50 7.04
C ALA A 224 2.22 6.14 7.61
N ILE A 225 2.80 5.04 7.12
CA ILE A 225 2.60 3.69 7.67
C ILE A 225 3.06 3.65 9.14
N ALA A 226 4.27 4.13 9.42
CA ALA A 226 4.84 4.11 10.77
C ALA A 226 4.01 4.98 11.74
N VAL A 227 3.71 6.21 11.35
CA VAL A 227 2.93 7.15 12.15
C VAL A 227 1.48 6.67 12.33
N GLY A 228 0.84 6.23 11.25
CA GLY A 228 -0.54 5.72 11.28
C GLY A 228 -0.69 4.50 12.17
N SER A 229 0.19 3.51 12.02
CA SER A 229 0.16 2.31 12.86
C SER A 229 0.43 2.64 14.34
N SER A 230 1.38 3.53 14.61
CA SER A 230 1.72 3.94 15.99
C SER A 230 0.59 4.74 16.65
N LEU A 231 0.01 5.72 15.93
CA LEU A 231 -1.14 6.47 16.42
C LEU A 231 -2.37 5.57 16.60
N GLY A 232 -2.57 4.62 15.69
CA GLY A 232 -3.60 3.60 15.83
C GLY A 232 -3.45 2.83 17.15
N GLY A 233 -2.23 2.43 17.51
CA GLY A 233 -1.94 1.79 18.79
C GLY A 233 -2.31 2.62 20.00
N VAL A 234 -1.90 3.88 20.02
CA VAL A 234 -2.27 4.80 21.11
C VAL A 234 -3.79 4.93 21.24
N VAL A 235 -4.51 5.01 20.13
CA VAL A 235 -5.97 5.11 20.14
C VAL A 235 -6.62 3.81 20.59
N VAL A 236 -6.11 2.66 20.16
CA VAL A 236 -6.61 1.35 20.60
C VAL A 236 -6.40 1.18 22.11
N ASP A 237 -5.24 1.54 22.64
CA ASP A 237 -4.92 1.40 24.07
C ASP A 237 -5.81 2.27 24.98
N HIS A 238 -6.23 3.46 24.51
CA HIS A 238 -7.00 4.41 25.34
C HIS A 238 -8.51 4.43 25.04
N PHE A 239 -8.91 4.17 23.80
CA PHE A 239 -10.28 4.33 23.31
C PHE A 239 -10.85 3.08 22.61
N GLY A 240 -10.03 2.02 22.45
CA GLY A 240 -10.43 0.74 21.87
C GLY A 240 -10.42 0.69 20.34
N LEU A 241 -10.64 -0.52 19.81
CA LEU A 241 -10.58 -0.80 18.37
C LEU A 241 -11.60 0.01 17.56
N LYS A 242 -12.83 0.16 18.08
CA LYS A 242 -13.91 0.89 17.37
C LYS A 242 -13.53 2.35 17.13
N ALA A 243 -12.95 3.02 18.13
CA ALA A 243 -12.53 4.42 18.03
C ALA A 243 -11.42 4.60 16.99
N ASN A 244 -10.47 3.65 16.90
CA ASN A 244 -9.40 3.68 15.91
C ASN A 244 -9.94 3.58 14.46
N PHE A 245 -10.91 2.70 14.22
CA PHE A 245 -11.57 2.58 12.91
C PHE A 245 -12.34 3.85 12.53
N TRP A 246 -13.07 4.46 13.48
CA TRP A 246 -13.79 5.72 13.22
C TRP A 246 -12.86 6.93 13.05
N MET A 247 -11.74 7.00 13.78
CA MET A 247 -10.70 7.99 13.53
C MET A 247 -10.15 7.85 12.11
N SER A 248 -9.87 6.63 11.69
CA SER A 248 -9.38 6.34 10.33
C SER A 248 -10.42 6.76 9.28
N ALA A 249 -11.70 6.48 9.51
CA ALA A 249 -12.80 6.96 8.65
C ALA A 249 -12.82 8.49 8.55
N LEU A 250 -12.72 9.19 9.69
CA LEU A 250 -12.71 10.64 9.75
C LEU A 250 -11.54 11.23 8.94
N ILE A 251 -10.34 10.69 9.08
CA ILE A 251 -9.17 11.14 8.32
C ILE A 251 -9.40 10.97 6.81
N VAL A 252 -9.95 9.83 6.38
CA VAL A 252 -10.26 9.60 4.95
C VAL A 252 -11.34 10.56 4.45
N ILE A 253 -12.40 10.81 5.24
CA ILE A 253 -13.45 11.78 4.90
C ILE A 253 -12.86 13.18 4.73
N LEU A 254 -12.05 13.65 5.67
CA LEU A 254 -11.39 14.96 5.58
C LEU A 254 -10.47 15.03 4.34
N SER A 255 -9.77 13.94 4.03
CA SER A 255 -8.95 13.84 2.82
C SER A 255 -9.77 13.89 1.53
N ALA A 256 -11.00 13.37 1.53
CA ALA A 256 -11.92 13.38 0.40
C ALA A 256 -12.52 14.78 0.20
N LEU A 257 -12.91 15.44 1.29
CA LEU A 257 -13.38 16.84 1.28
C LEU A 257 -12.28 17.79 0.78
N TYR A 258 -11.06 17.61 1.27
CA TYR A 258 -9.91 18.36 0.79
C TYR A 258 -9.69 18.18 -0.72
N LEU A 259 -9.81 16.94 -1.23
CA LEU A 259 -9.75 16.68 -2.68
C LEU A 259 -10.89 17.36 -3.46
N ALA A 260 -12.11 17.36 -2.92
CA ALA A 260 -13.27 17.96 -3.58
C ALA A 260 -13.09 19.47 -3.81
N THR A 261 -12.45 20.18 -2.86
CA THR A 261 -12.15 21.61 -2.98
C THR A 261 -11.12 21.96 -4.06
N HIS A 262 -10.37 20.99 -4.60
CA HIS A 262 -9.36 21.23 -5.63
C HIS A 262 -9.94 21.16 -7.04
N ARG A 263 -9.88 22.26 -7.79
CA ARG A 263 -10.45 22.36 -9.15
C ARG A 263 -9.56 21.81 -10.27
N LYS A 264 -8.28 21.52 -10.01
CA LYS A 264 -7.30 20.99 -10.98
C LYS A 264 -6.67 19.71 -10.44
N VAL A 265 -7.18 18.56 -10.88
CA VAL A 265 -6.51 17.25 -10.77
C VAL A 265 -6.44 16.61 -12.17
N GLU A 266 -6.68 17.41 -13.21
CA GLU A 266 -6.64 17.06 -14.63
C GLU A 266 -5.50 17.85 -15.29
#